data_AF-A0A1C6B7S7-F1
#
_entry.id   AF-A0A1C6B7S7-F1
#
_cell.length_a   1.000
_cell.length_b   1.000
_cell.length_c   1.000
_cell.angle_alpha   90.00
_cell.angle_beta   90.00
_cell.angle_gamma   90.00
#
_symmetry.space_group_name_H-M   'P 1'
#
loop_
_entity.id
_entity.type
_entity.pdbx_description
1 polymer ?
#
loop_
_entity_poly.entity_id
_entity_poly.type
_entity_poly.pdbx_seq_one_letter_code
_entity_poly.pdbx_strand_id
1 'polypeptide(L)'
;MTFDMFQEYIEEHILEGWKSDVELDVAMVTKNNGVQLRGLYIKSKEMNVSPAIYLDEYYSYYLKGESLEEIIRRIREEYEWKISRVADYHFKLEKFEYVKDRIIYRLVNYKKNEEILEDCPYLKLYDLALTFRWVAHSDDIGISTALVTNQEMEAWGISMNELLLAARENTPRLFPAQMVDMDEMIQRAGVCMPMDRSAIPMYIMTNRQEVNGASVLLYDDVLQTFALKKKTDFYILPSSIHEVILVPSDKIDNPSDLFTMVEDANRTVVALGDILSDSVYYYNREKNQIVPVTEEKRIV
;
A
#
# COMPACT_ATOMS: atom_id res chain seq x y z
N MET A 1 -23.47 -17.11 -8.67
CA MET A 1 -22.67 -17.56 -9.84
C MET A 1 -21.22 -17.73 -9.45
N THR A 2 -20.45 -18.57 -10.15
CA THR A 2 -18.98 -18.63 -9.97
C THR A 2 -18.33 -17.35 -10.48
N PHE A 3 -17.05 -17.12 -10.16
CA PHE A 3 -16.32 -15.95 -10.65
C PHE A 3 -16.23 -15.93 -12.18
N ASP A 4 -15.92 -17.07 -12.82
CA ASP A 4 -15.82 -17.12 -14.28
C ASP A 4 -17.16 -16.83 -14.96
N MET A 5 -18.27 -17.36 -14.43
CA MET A 5 -19.61 -17.03 -14.94
C MET A 5 -19.97 -15.55 -14.73
N PHE A 6 -19.50 -14.95 -13.64
CA PHE A 6 -19.67 -13.51 -13.40
C PHE A 6 -18.90 -12.69 -14.42
N GLN A 7 -17.63 -13.04 -14.66
CA GLN A 7 -16.81 -12.38 -15.67
C GLN A 7 -17.47 -12.48 -17.06
N GLU A 8 -17.87 -13.67 -17.50
CA GLU A 8 -18.57 -13.88 -18.78
C GLU A 8 -19.82 -13.01 -18.89
N TYR A 9 -20.63 -12.97 -17.83
CA TYR A 9 -21.83 -12.13 -17.78
C TYR A 9 -21.48 -10.64 -17.94
N ILE A 10 -20.45 -10.14 -17.24
CA ILE A 10 -20.02 -8.75 -17.37
C ILE A 10 -19.53 -8.47 -18.79
N GLU A 11 -18.70 -9.34 -19.39
CA GLU A 11 -18.19 -9.17 -20.76
C GLU A 11 -19.32 -9.09 -21.79
N GLU A 12 -20.36 -9.91 -21.65
CA GLU A 12 -21.53 -9.92 -22.55
C GLU A 12 -22.37 -8.63 -22.45
N HIS A 13 -22.57 -8.11 -21.23
CA HIS A 13 -23.57 -7.07 -20.97
C HIS A 13 -22.98 -5.67 -20.75
N ILE A 14 -21.68 -5.54 -20.47
CA ILE A 14 -21.07 -4.26 -20.08
C ILE A 14 -21.21 -3.19 -21.17
N LEU A 15 -21.24 -3.58 -22.45
CA LEU A 15 -21.33 -2.64 -23.59
C LEU A 15 -22.77 -2.30 -24.00
N GLU A 16 -23.76 -3.08 -23.56
CA GLU A 16 -25.16 -2.95 -24.00
C GLU A 16 -25.72 -1.54 -23.73
N GLY A 17 -26.15 -0.86 -24.79
CA GLY A 17 -26.72 0.49 -24.70
C GLY A 17 -25.73 1.57 -24.26
N TRP A 18 -24.41 1.31 -24.29
CA TRP A 18 -23.40 2.26 -23.83
C TRP A 18 -22.31 2.58 -24.86
N LYS A 19 -21.57 1.59 -25.38
CA LYS A 19 -20.50 1.80 -26.37
C LYS A 19 -20.49 0.67 -27.41
N SER A 20 -20.32 1.02 -28.69
CA SER A 20 -20.34 0.06 -29.82
C SER A 20 -19.01 -0.08 -30.56
N ASP A 21 -18.10 0.89 -30.44
CA ASP A 21 -16.81 0.94 -31.17
C ASP A 21 -15.60 0.73 -30.25
N VAL A 22 -15.71 -0.23 -29.34
CA VAL A 22 -14.66 -0.57 -28.37
C VAL A 22 -14.38 -2.08 -28.39
N GLU A 23 -13.16 -2.46 -28.04
CA GLU A 23 -12.74 -3.84 -27.86
C GLU A 23 -12.61 -4.14 -26.36
N LEU A 24 -13.17 -5.28 -25.93
CA LEU A 24 -12.97 -5.78 -24.57
C LEU A 24 -11.76 -6.70 -24.53
N ASP A 25 -10.96 -6.55 -23.48
CA ASP A 25 -9.85 -7.44 -23.18
C ASP A 25 -9.84 -7.73 -21.68
N VAL A 26 -9.52 -8.96 -21.30
CA VAL A 26 -9.42 -9.36 -19.90
C VAL A 26 -8.07 -10.04 -19.68
N ALA A 27 -7.28 -9.48 -18.78
CA ALA A 27 -5.96 -10.01 -18.46
C ALA A 27 -5.77 -10.17 -16.95
N MET A 28 -4.93 -11.15 -16.57
CA MET A 28 -4.44 -11.26 -15.21
C MET A 28 -3.43 -10.15 -14.93
N VAL A 29 -3.60 -9.45 -13.81
CA VAL A 29 -2.73 -8.38 -13.36
C VAL A 29 -2.17 -8.73 -11.99
N THR A 30 -0.85 -8.80 -11.91
CA THR A 30 -0.15 -9.05 -10.65
C THR A 30 -0.03 -7.77 -9.84
N LYS A 31 -0.48 -7.82 -8.60
CA LYS A 31 -0.43 -6.75 -7.60
C LYS A 31 0.59 -7.08 -6.52
N ASN A 32 0.69 -6.18 -5.52
CA ASN A 32 1.58 -6.37 -4.38
C ASN A 32 1.38 -7.76 -3.76
N ASN A 33 2.49 -8.37 -3.35
CA ASN A 33 2.55 -9.72 -2.79
C ASN A 33 2.07 -10.83 -3.74
N GLY A 34 2.12 -10.61 -5.06
CA GLY A 34 1.70 -11.60 -6.05
C GLY A 34 0.19 -11.81 -6.12
N VAL A 35 -0.62 -10.92 -5.53
CA VAL A 35 -2.08 -10.98 -5.65
C VAL A 35 -2.46 -10.82 -7.11
N GLN A 36 -3.14 -11.81 -7.66
CA GLN A 36 -3.56 -11.81 -9.05
C GLN A 36 -5.01 -11.34 -9.15
N LEU A 37 -5.27 -10.30 -9.95
CA LEU A 37 -6.61 -9.77 -10.20
C LEU A 37 -6.96 -9.86 -11.69
N ARG A 38 -8.24 -10.03 -12.01
CA ARG A 38 -8.79 -10.01 -13.37
C ARG A 38 -9.11 -8.58 -13.76
N GLY A 39 -8.23 -7.98 -14.55
CA GLY A 39 -8.42 -6.64 -15.11
C GLY A 39 -9.23 -6.69 -16.41
N LEU A 40 -10.40 -6.04 -16.40
CA LEU A 40 -11.18 -5.71 -17.59
C LEU A 40 -10.64 -4.41 -18.20
N TYR A 41 -10.41 -4.43 -19.51
CA TYR A 41 -10.00 -3.29 -20.31
C TYR A 41 -11.04 -3.04 -21.40
N ILE A 42 -11.48 -1.79 -21.53
CA ILE A 42 -12.37 -1.35 -22.59
C ILE A 42 -11.55 -0.42 -23.48
N LYS A 43 -11.10 -0.91 -24.64
CA LYS A 43 -10.16 -0.23 -25.53
C LYS A 43 -10.91 0.47 -26.65
N SER A 44 -10.79 1.80 -26.74
CA SER A 44 -11.26 2.57 -27.89
C SER A 44 -10.19 2.56 -29.00
N LYS A 45 -10.60 2.51 -30.27
CA LYS A 45 -9.68 2.63 -31.41
C LYS A 45 -8.95 3.99 -31.45
N GLU A 46 -9.49 5.01 -30.79
CA GLU A 46 -8.93 6.36 -30.76
C GLU A 46 -7.95 6.58 -29.60
N MET A 47 -7.93 5.69 -28.59
CA MET A 47 -7.10 5.86 -27.40
C MET A 47 -6.14 4.69 -27.20
N ASN A 48 -4.84 5.00 -27.12
CA ASN A 48 -3.79 4.02 -26.86
C ASN A 48 -3.73 3.54 -25.39
N VAL A 49 -4.52 4.12 -24.49
CA VAL A 49 -4.50 3.82 -23.06
C VAL A 49 -5.91 3.48 -22.61
N SER A 50 -6.07 2.35 -21.92
CA SER A 50 -7.32 1.92 -21.29
C SER A 50 -7.07 1.59 -19.82
N PRO A 51 -7.87 2.15 -18.88
CA PRO A 51 -7.72 1.82 -17.47
C PRO A 51 -8.09 0.35 -17.20
N ALA A 52 -7.34 -0.29 -16.29
CA ALA A 52 -7.73 -1.59 -15.76
C ALA A 52 -8.85 -1.43 -14.72
N ILE A 53 -9.93 -2.20 -14.87
CA ILE A 53 -11.02 -2.34 -13.90
C ILE A 53 -10.99 -3.75 -13.32
N TYR A 54 -10.82 -3.89 -12.01
CA TYR A 54 -10.62 -5.20 -11.38
C TYR A 54 -11.94 -5.87 -11.03
N LEU A 55 -12.28 -6.95 -11.75
CA LEU A 55 -13.56 -7.64 -11.60
C LEU A 55 -13.70 -8.35 -10.24
N ASP A 56 -12.60 -8.73 -9.59
CA ASP A 56 -12.59 -9.35 -8.26
C ASP A 56 -13.29 -8.50 -7.20
N GLU A 57 -13.13 -7.19 -7.25
CA GLU A 57 -13.78 -6.26 -6.32
C GLU A 57 -15.31 -6.27 -6.51
N TYR A 58 -15.74 -6.17 -7.77
CA TYR A 58 -17.14 -6.21 -8.15
C TYR A 58 -17.82 -7.56 -7.88
N TYR A 59 -17.07 -8.65 -8.02
CA TYR A 59 -17.56 -9.96 -7.62
C TYR A 59 -17.80 -10.03 -6.12
N SER A 60 -16.98 -9.37 -5.30
CA SER A 60 -17.21 -9.28 -3.86
C SER A 60 -18.52 -8.54 -3.52
N TYR A 61 -18.88 -7.52 -4.32
CA TYR A 61 -20.16 -6.81 -4.17
C TYR A 61 -21.35 -7.68 -4.59
N TYR A 62 -21.22 -8.44 -5.68
CA TYR A 62 -22.20 -9.44 -6.08
C TYR A 62 -22.46 -10.48 -4.97
N LEU A 63 -21.39 -11.00 -4.36
CA LEU A 63 -21.51 -11.96 -3.26
C LEU A 63 -22.20 -11.38 -2.01
N LYS A 64 -22.15 -10.06 -1.83
CA LYS A 64 -22.87 -9.32 -0.77
C LYS A 64 -24.32 -8.99 -1.14
N GLY A 65 -24.79 -9.39 -2.32
CA GLY A 65 -26.18 -9.27 -2.76
C GLY A 65 -26.49 -8.07 -3.66
N GLU A 66 -25.47 -7.36 -4.16
CA GLU A 66 -25.68 -6.30 -5.15
C GLU A 66 -26.08 -6.90 -6.51
N SER A 67 -26.99 -6.23 -7.24
CA SER A 67 -27.50 -6.74 -8.51
C SER A 67 -26.49 -6.55 -9.64
N LEU A 68 -26.58 -7.39 -10.68
CA LEU A 68 -25.67 -7.32 -11.82
C LEU A 68 -25.81 -5.99 -12.59
N GLU A 69 -27.02 -5.46 -12.68
CA GLU A 69 -27.29 -4.18 -13.35
C GLU A 69 -26.59 -3.02 -12.63
N GLU A 70 -26.61 -3.04 -11.30
CA GLU A 70 -25.95 -2.02 -10.47
C GLU A 70 -24.43 -2.14 -10.54
N ILE A 71 -23.90 -3.37 -10.55
CA ILE A 71 -22.48 -3.62 -10.75
C ILE A 71 -22.02 -3.11 -12.12
N ILE A 72 -22.76 -3.42 -13.19
CA ILE A 72 -22.48 -2.90 -14.53
C ILE A 72 -22.47 -1.37 -14.52
N ARG A 73 -23.45 -0.72 -13.87
CA ARG A 73 -23.50 0.73 -13.74
C ARG A 73 -22.23 1.28 -13.08
N ARG A 74 -21.78 0.68 -11.97
CA ARG A 74 -20.56 1.12 -11.27
C ARG A 74 -19.31 0.93 -12.10
N ILE A 75 -19.16 -0.21 -12.79
CA ILE A 75 -18.03 -0.45 -13.71
C ILE A 75 -17.98 0.63 -14.79
N ARG A 76 -19.13 0.97 -15.38
CA ARG A 76 -19.24 2.04 -16.39
C ARG A 76 -18.84 3.40 -15.82
N GLU A 77 -19.30 3.73 -14.62
CA GLU A 77 -18.97 4.99 -13.94
C GLU A 77 -17.49 5.08 -13.60
N GLU A 78 -16.90 4.00 -13.10
CA GLU A 78 -15.46 3.92 -12.84
C GLU A 78 -14.66 4.09 -14.13
N TYR A 79 -15.09 3.43 -15.22
CA TYR A 79 -14.45 3.59 -16.52
C TYR A 79 -14.48 5.05 -17.01
N GLU A 80 -15.65 5.68 -17.04
CA GLU A 80 -15.77 7.08 -17.52
C GLU A 80 -14.98 8.04 -16.64
N TRP A 81 -15.00 7.82 -15.32
CA TRP A 81 -14.21 8.59 -14.38
C TRP A 81 -12.71 8.42 -14.64
N LYS A 82 -12.22 7.18 -14.81
CA LYS A 82 -10.80 6.93 -15.10
C LYS A 82 -10.37 7.50 -16.45
N ILE A 83 -11.17 7.29 -17.51
CA ILE A 83 -10.81 7.72 -18.88
C ILE A 83 -10.85 9.24 -19.05
N SER A 84 -11.80 9.94 -18.39
CA SER A 84 -11.84 11.42 -18.42
C SER A 84 -10.56 12.04 -17.86
N ARG A 85 -9.91 11.34 -16.93
CA ARG A 85 -8.63 11.73 -16.33
C ARG A 85 -7.41 11.28 -17.13
N VAL A 86 -7.57 10.33 -18.07
CA VAL A 86 -6.51 9.98 -19.03
C VAL A 86 -6.13 11.15 -19.93
N ALA A 87 -7.09 12.02 -20.28
CA ALA A 87 -6.79 13.28 -20.97
C ALA A 87 -5.94 14.23 -20.11
N ASP A 88 -6.15 14.25 -18.79
CA ASP A 88 -5.27 14.99 -17.86
C ASP A 88 -3.90 14.30 -17.72
N TYR A 89 -3.83 12.97 -17.88
CA TYR A 89 -2.60 12.17 -17.89
C TYR A 89 -1.76 12.29 -19.18
N HIS A 90 -2.14 13.14 -20.14
CA HIS A 90 -1.17 13.77 -21.07
C HIS A 90 -0.16 14.70 -20.33
N PHE A 91 0.11 14.41 -19.06
CA PHE A 91 1.36 14.73 -18.40
C PHE A 91 2.50 14.25 -19.29
N LYS A 92 3.50 15.10 -19.44
CA LYS A 92 4.75 14.81 -20.13
C LYS A 92 5.59 13.83 -19.28
N LEU A 93 5.08 12.61 -19.08
CA LEU A 93 5.78 11.51 -18.41
C LEU A 93 7.09 11.15 -19.15
N GLU A 94 7.27 11.64 -20.37
CA GLU A 94 8.51 11.52 -21.14
C GLU A 94 9.73 12.19 -20.49
N LYS A 95 9.54 13.17 -19.58
CA LYS A 95 10.67 13.82 -18.88
C LYS A 95 10.50 13.82 -17.38
N PHE A 96 11.58 13.44 -16.70
CA PHE A 96 11.66 13.41 -15.24
C PHE A 96 11.25 14.72 -14.58
N GLU A 97 11.63 15.87 -15.14
CA GLU A 97 11.34 17.20 -14.59
C GLU A 97 9.85 17.45 -14.32
N TYR A 98 8.96 16.82 -15.09
CA TYR A 98 7.51 16.99 -14.92
C TYR A 98 6.91 16.05 -13.88
N VAL A 99 7.62 14.98 -13.51
CA VAL A 99 7.15 13.99 -12.53
C VAL A 99 7.91 14.04 -11.21
N LYS A 100 9.10 14.67 -11.19
CA LYS A 100 10.05 14.59 -10.06
C LYS A 100 9.41 14.93 -8.72
N ASP A 101 8.53 15.94 -8.68
CA ASP A 101 7.88 16.44 -7.44
C ASP A 101 6.70 15.56 -6.98
N ARG A 102 6.43 14.49 -7.72
CA ARG A 102 5.38 13.50 -7.46
C ARG A 102 5.94 12.11 -7.20
N ILE A 103 7.25 11.92 -7.31
CA ILE A 103 7.92 10.67 -6.98
C ILE A 103 7.87 10.47 -5.47
N ILE A 104 7.41 9.31 -5.03
CA ILE A 104 7.37 8.88 -3.64
C ILE A 104 7.96 7.48 -3.51
N TYR A 105 8.18 7.03 -2.28
CA TYR A 105 8.56 5.65 -2.01
C TYR A 105 7.50 4.89 -1.21
N ARG A 106 7.54 3.57 -1.29
CA ARG A 106 6.70 2.64 -0.55
C ARG A 106 7.50 1.42 -0.10
N LEU A 107 7.29 1.00 1.16
CA LEU A 107 7.75 -0.29 1.64
C LEU A 107 6.82 -1.43 1.18
N VAL A 108 7.42 -2.52 0.71
CA VAL A 108 6.75 -3.79 0.35
C VAL A 108 7.53 -4.98 0.89
N ASN A 109 6.92 -6.15 0.95
CA ASN A 109 7.63 -7.38 1.29
C ASN A 109 8.61 -7.75 0.15
N TYR A 110 9.88 -7.96 0.45
CA TYR A 110 10.88 -8.30 -0.57
C TYR A 110 10.55 -9.63 -1.26
N LYS A 111 10.36 -10.71 -0.48
CA LYS A 111 10.20 -12.06 -1.01
C LYS A 111 8.89 -12.23 -1.78
N LYS A 112 7.79 -11.66 -1.28
CA LYS A 112 6.47 -11.78 -1.94
C LYS A 112 6.37 -10.95 -3.22
N ASN A 113 7.33 -10.06 -3.50
CA ASN A 113 7.33 -9.19 -4.68
C ASN A 113 8.51 -9.43 -5.62
N GLU A 114 9.26 -10.54 -5.48
CA GLU A 114 10.47 -10.81 -6.29
C GLU A 114 10.23 -10.62 -7.81
N GLU A 115 9.10 -11.10 -8.34
CA GLU A 115 8.73 -10.93 -9.75
C GLU A 115 8.57 -9.45 -10.16
N ILE A 116 7.84 -8.64 -9.37
CA ILE A 116 7.66 -7.21 -9.64
C ILE A 116 8.99 -6.45 -9.51
N LEU A 117 9.85 -6.86 -8.57
CA LEU A 117 11.14 -6.25 -8.30
C LEU A 117 12.16 -6.48 -9.44
N GLU A 118 11.91 -7.39 -10.38
CA GLU A 118 12.74 -7.54 -11.59
C GLU A 118 12.60 -6.35 -12.55
N ASP A 119 11.43 -5.68 -12.56
CA ASP A 119 11.10 -4.61 -13.51
C ASP A 119 11.04 -3.19 -12.90
N CYS A 120 11.47 -3.02 -11.64
CA CYS A 120 11.52 -1.71 -11.00
C CYS A 120 12.79 -1.46 -10.18
N PRO A 121 13.19 -0.20 -10.00
CA PRO A 121 14.24 0.16 -9.07
C PRO A 121 13.79 -0.09 -7.62
N TYR A 122 14.66 -0.70 -6.81
CA TYR A 122 14.40 -0.89 -5.39
C TYR A 122 15.67 -0.85 -4.53
N LEU A 123 15.48 -0.60 -3.23
CA LEU A 123 16.50 -0.82 -2.20
C LEU A 123 16.04 -1.89 -1.23
N LYS A 124 16.87 -2.89 -0.96
CA LYS A 124 16.56 -3.94 0.00
C LYS A 124 16.84 -3.47 1.43
N LEU A 125 15.88 -3.67 2.33
CA LEU A 125 16.00 -3.42 3.76
C LEU A 125 15.54 -4.68 4.51
N TYR A 126 16.48 -5.52 4.92
CA TYR A 126 16.17 -6.83 5.52
C TYR A 126 15.27 -7.68 4.58
N ASP A 127 14.09 -8.05 5.05
CA ASP A 127 13.01 -8.74 4.33
C ASP A 127 11.99 -7.79 3.67
N LEU A 128 12.24 -6.48 3.72
CA LEU A 128 11.47 -5.46 3.01
C LEU A 128 12.23 -4.95 1.78
N ALA A 129 11.48 -4.37 0.85
CA ALA A 129 11.99 -3.61 -0.28
C ALA A 129 11.36 -2.22 -0.30
N LEU A 130 12.19 -1.20 -0.52
CA LEU A 130 11.77 0.16 -0.81
C LEU A 130 11.60 0.29 -2.33
N THR A 131 10.38 0.50 -2.78
CA THR A 131 10.02 0.71 -4.19
C THR A 131 9.61 2.16 -4.42
N PHE A 132 9.60 2.60 -5.68
CA PHE A 132 9.30 3.98 -6.05
C PHE A 132 8.02 4.05 -6.87
N ARG A 133 7.24 5.11 -6.65
CA ARG A 133 5.99 5.35 -7.33
C ARG A 133 5.87 6.81 -7.69
N TRP A 134 5.12 7.16 -8.73
CA TRP A 134 4.67 8.53 -8.95
C TRP A 134 3.20 8.68 -8.62
N VAL A 135 2.83 9.80 -8.00
CA VAL A 135 1.45 10.15 -7.68
C VAL A 135 0.78 10.73 -8.91
N ALA A 136 -0.11 9.95 -9.50
CA ALA A 136 -0.91 10.37 -10.64
C ALA A 136 -1.93 11.42 -10.19
N HIS A 137 -2.58 11.13 -9.07
CA HIS A 137 -3.55 12.03 -8.46
C HIS A 137 -3.73 11.80 -6.96
N SER A 138 -4.14 12.85 -6.26
CA SER A 138 -4.57 12.83 -4.86
C SER A 138 -5.71 13.85 -4.68
N ASP A 139 -6.94 13.37 -4.41
CA ASP A 139 -8.11 14.18 -4.03
C ASP A 139 -8.90 13.49 -2.90
N ASP A 140 -10.06 14.05 -2.57
CA ASP A 140 -11.02 13.52 -1.60
C ASP A 140 -11.59 12.13 -2.00
N ILE A 141 -11.41 11.70 -3.25
CA ILE A 141 -11.88 10.40 -3.77
C ILE A 141 -10.80 9.33 -3.54
N GLY A 142 -9.53 9.70 -3.62
CA GLY A 142 -8.43 8.83 -3.24
C GLY A 142 -7.10 9.17 -3.90
N ILE A 143 -6.15 8.24 -3.74
CA ILE A 143 -4.77 8.43 -4.16
C ILE A 143 -4.44 7.39 -5.22
N SER A 144 -4.14 7.87 -6.43
CA SER A 144 -3.71 7.04 -7.54
C SER A 144 -2.21 7.13 -7.70
N THR A 145 -1.54 5.98 -7.70
CA THR A 145 -0.08 5.87 -7.87
C THR A 145 0.24 4.80 -8.90
N ALA A 146 1.33 5.02 -9.64
CA ALA A 146 1.91 4.02 -10.53
C ALA A 146 3.33 3.69 -10.09
N LEU A 147 3.73 2.43 -10.27
CA LEU A 147 5.09 1.96 -9.99
C LEU A 147 6.06 2.61 -10.99
N VAL A 148 7.19 3.12 -10.48
CA VAL A 148 8.28 3.53 -11.33
C VAL A 148 8.96 2.29 -11.89
N THR A 149 9.06 2.13 -13.20
CA THR A 149 9.70 0.96 -13.83
C THR A 149 11.16 1.22 -14.23
N ASN A 150 11.91 0.15 -14.51
CA ASN A 150 13.27 0.26 -15.05
C ASN A 150 13.27 0.95 -16.43
N GLN A 151 12.21 0.74 -17.22
CA GLN A 151 12.04 1.42 -18.50
C GLN A 151 11.84 2.94 -18.34
N GLU A 152 11.06 3.36 -17.33
CA GLU A 152 10.90 4.80 -17.03
C GLU A 152 12.22 5.42 -16.55
N MET A 153 12.99 4.71 -15.72
CA MET A 153 14.33 5.13 -15.30
C MET A 153 15.26 5.38 -16.50
N GLU A 154 15.28 4.46 -17.46
CA GLU A 154 16.06 4.57 -18.69
C GLU A 154 15.58 5.75 -19.56
N ALA A 155 14.27 5.88 -19.75
CA ALA A 155 13.67 6.96 -20.54
C ALA A 155 13.95 8.35 -19.93
N TRP A 156 13.92 8.46 -18.60
CA TRP A 156 14.23 9.67 -17.86
C TRP A 156 15.72 9.98 -17.80
N GLY A 157 16.58 8.98 -18.00
CA GLY A 157 18.04 9.13 -17.94
C GLY A 157 18.54 9.50 -16.55
N ILE A 158 17.87 9.05 -15.48
CA ILE A 158 18.21 9.37 -14.09
C ILE A 158 18.89 8.21 -13.37
N SER A 159 19.67 8.53 -12.35
CA SER A 159 20.26 7.54 -11.45
C SER A 159 19.31 7.15 -10.30
N MET A 160 19.59 6.01 -9.68
CA MET A 160 18.91 5.56 -8.46
C MET A 160 19.00 6.59 -7.32
N ASN A 161 20.11 7.32 -7.22
CA ASN A 161 20.31 8.35 -6.21
C ASN A 161 19.39 9.56 -6.44
N GLU A 162 19.22 9.99 -7.69
CA GLU A 162 18.31 11.09 -8.03
C GLU A 162 16.85 10.71 -7.73
N LEU A 163 16.46 9.48 -8.08
CA LEU A 163 15.13 8.94 -7.74
C LEU A 163 14.91 8.91 -6.22
N LEU A 164 15.89 8.40 -5.47
CA LEU A 164 15.82 8.33 -4.01
C LEU A 164 15.73 9.70 -3.35
N LEU A 165 16.52 10.67 -3.80
CA LEU A 165 16.50 12.03 -3.26
C LEU A 165 15.13 12.70 -3.50
N ALA A 166 14.59 12.59 -4.72
CA ALA A 166 13.26 13.10 -5.04
C ALA A 166 12.20 12.44 -4.15
N ALA A 167 12.20 11.11 -4.05
CA ALA A 167 11.26 10.36 -3.21
C ALA A 167 11.36 10.74 -1.72
N ARG A 168 12.57 10.92 -1.20
CA ARG A 168 12.82 11.28 0.21
C ARG A 168 12.30 12.67 0.55
N GLU A 169 12.41 13.63 -0.36
CA GLU A 169 11.84 14.97 -0.17
C GLU A 169 10.32 14.97 -0.26
N ASN A 170 9.77 14.27 -1.26
CA ASN A 170 8.36 14.32 -1.58
C ASN A 170 7.49 13.47 -0.66
N THR A 171 7.93 12.28 -0.25
CA THR A 171 7.06 11.35 0.48
C THR A 171 6.55 11.98 1.79
N PRO A 172 7.40 12.58 2.66
CA PRO A 172 6.91 13.25 3.87
C PRO A 172 6.12 14.53 3.60
N ARG A 173 6.41 15.24 2.50
CA ARG A 173 5.70 16.45 2.11
C ARG A 173 4.26 16.14 1.65
N LEU A 174 4.11 15.08 0.85
CA LEU A 174 2.82 14.65 0.30
C LEU A 174 2.02 13.80 1.30
N PHE A 175 2.71 13.03 2.14
CA PHE A 175 2.13 12.12 3.12
C PHE A 175 2.68 12.39 4.52
N PRO A 176 2.32 13.51 5.17
CA PRO A 176 2.87 13.86 6.47
C PRO A 176 2.64 12.76 7.51
N ALA A 177 3.67 12.47 8.30
CA ALA A 177 3.61 11.46 9.35
C ALA A 177 2.51 11.75 10.38
N GLN A 178 1.91 10.67 10.87
CA GLN A 178 0.92 10.64 11.92
C GLN A 178 1.26 9.53 12.92
N MET A 179 1.20 9.87 14.20
CA MET A 179 1.38 8.93 15.30
C MET A 179 0.09 8.91 16.09
N VAL A 180 -0.51 7.73 16.26
CA VAL A 180 -1.77 7.54 16.98
C VAL A 180 -1.52 6.66 18.19
N ASP A 181 -1.96 7.11 19.37
CA ASP A 181 -2.02 6.28 20.56
C ASP A 181 -3.29 5.42 20.48
N MET A 182 -3.13 4.09 20.47
CA MET A 182 -4.25 3.18 20.26
C MET A 182 -5.27 3.26 21.41
N ASP A 183 -4.81 3.49 22.64
CA ASP A 183 -5.70 3.65 23.80
C ASP A 183 -6.54 4.92 23.67
N GLU A 184 -5.93 6.02 23.21
CA GLU A 184 -6.64 7.28 22.98
C GLU A 184 -7.66 7.13 21.84
N MET A 185 -7.31 6.40 20.78
CA MET A 185 -8.20 6.13 19.66
C MET A 185 -9.44 5.32 20.10
N ILE A 186 -9.25 4.26 20.88
CA ILE A 186 -10.33 3.41 21.41
C ILE A 186 -11.25 4.22 22.33
N GLN A 187 -10.67 5.05 23.21
CA GLN A 187 -11.44 5.93 24.10
C GLN A 187 -12.30 6.94 23.31
N ARG A 188 -11.73 7.55 22.26
CA ARG A 188 -12.45 8.48 21.38
C ARG A 188 -13.58 7.81 20.61
N ALA A 189 -13.43 6.53 20.25
CA ALA A 189 -14.47 5.74 19.59
C ALA A 189 -15.64 5.37 20.52
N GLY A 190 -15.59 5.73 21.81
CA GLY A 190 -16.65 5.45 22.76
C GLY A 190 -16.75 3.98 23.17
N VAL A 191 -15.73 3.17 22.83
CA VAL A 191 -15.66 1.77 23.22
C VAL A 191 -15.23 1.70 24.69
N CYS A 192 -16.22 1.56 25.57
CA CYS A 192 -16.01 1.43 27.01
C CYS A 192 -15.63 -0.02 27.34
N MET A 193 -14.42 -0.44 26.95
CA MET A 193 -13.86 -1.69 27.49
C MET A 193 -13.34 -1.40 28.91
N PRO A 194 -13.51 -2.32 29.88
CA PRO A 194 -12.73 -2.25 31.11
C PRO A 194 -11.26 -2.37 30.72
N MET A 195 -10.57 -1.22 30.61
CA MET A 195 -9.14 -1.17 30.30
C MET A 195 -8.43 -1.93 31.41
N ASP A 196 -7.96 -3.14 31.09
CA ASP A 196 -7.03 -3.82 31.96
C ASP A 196 -5.78 -2.94 32.02
N ARG A 197 -5.42 -2.49 33.22
CA ARG A 197 -4.23 -1.66 33.44
C ARG A 197 -2.94 -2.40 33.09
N SER A 198 -3.03 -3.70 32.80
CA SER A 198 -1.95 -4.55 32.31
C SER A 198 -1.73 -4.51 30.79
N ALA A 199 -2.61 -3.86 30.03
CA ALA A 199 -2.52 -3.81 28.57
C ALA A 199 -1.23 -3.11 28.12
N ILE A 200 -0.51 -3.73 27.19
CA ILE A 200 0.73 -3.21 26.63
C ILE A 200 0.37 -1.99 25.76
N PRO A 201 0.93 -0.79 26.03
CA PRO A 201 0.65 0.38 25.23
C PRO A 201 1.14 0.19 23.79
N MET A 202 0.28 0.48 22.81
CA MET A 202 0.59 0.36 21.40
C MET A 202 0.40 1.69 20.68
N TYR A 203 1.28 1.99 19.74
CA TYR A 203 1.22 3.19 18.92
C TYR A 203 1.19 2.82 17.44
N ILE A 204 0.32 3.47 16.68
CA ILE A 204 0.23 3.31 15.24
C ILE A 204 1.04 4.43 14.59
N MET A 205 2.05 4.07 13.83
CA MET A 205 2.79 4.98 12.96
C MET A 205 2.29 4.82 11.52
N THR A 206 1.70 5.89 10.99
CA THR A 206 1.14 5.97 9.64
C THR A 206 1.31 7.39 9.09
N ASN A 207 0.65 7.72 7.97
CA ASN A 207 0.55 9.09 7.46
C ASN A 207 -0.90 9.59 7.50
N ARG A 208 -1.09 10.90 7.30
CA ARG A 208 -2.42 11.55 7.38
C ARG A 208 -3.47 11.04 6.40
N GLN A 209 -3.05 10.31 5.37
CA GLN A 209 -3.93 9.73 4.37
C GLN A 209 -4.14 8.23 4.60
N GLU A 210 -3.48 7.64 5.61
CA GLU A 210 -3.58 6.22 5.97
C GLU A 210 -3.27 5.27 4.79
N VAL A 211 -2.42 5.73 3.84
CA VAL A 211 -2.07 5.00 2.62
C VAL A 211 -0.57 4.85 2.48
N ASN A 212 -0.07 3.61 2.38
CA ASN A 212 1.37 3.29 2.31
C ASN A 212 2.19 3.85 3.50
N GLY A 213 1.53 4.06 4.65
CA GLY A 213 2.08 4.76 5.82
C GLY A 213 3.15 3.99 6.58
N ALA A 214 3.36 2.70 6.33
CA ALA A 214 4.52 1.99 6.90
C ALA A 214 5.86 2.61 6.47
N SER A 215 5.87 3.29 5.32
CA SER A 215 7.04 4.02 4.79
C SER A 215 7.47 5.20 5.67
N VAL A 216 6.61 5.65 6.60
CA VAL A 216 6.95 6.67 7.62
C VAL A 216 8.11 6.21 8.51
N LEU A 217 8.35 4.91 8.60
CA LEU A 217 9.53 4.34 9.26
C LEU A 217 10.86 4.88 8.72
N LEU A 218 10.89 5.30 7.45
CA LEU A 218 12.06 5.83 6.76
C LEU A 218 12.13 7.35 6.75
N TYR A 219 11.19 8.04 7.41
CA TYR A 219 11.19 9.49 7.47
C TYR A 219 12.26 9.95 8.44
N ASP A 220 12.98 10.99 8.05
CA ASP A 220 14.01 11.59 8.89
C ASP A 220 13.40 12.05 10.23
N ASP A 221 14.09 11.71 11.31
CA ASP A 221 13.81 12.12 12.69
C ASP A 221 12.45 11.73 13.29
N VAL A 222 11.53 11.10 12.55
CA VAL A 222 10.18 10.76 13.06
C VAL A 222 10.26 9.74 14.19
N LEU A 223 10.88 8.58 13.94
CA LEU A 223 11.02 7.51 14.93
C LEU A 223 11.92 7.95 16.09
N GLN A 224 13.00 8.68 15.79
CA GLN A 224 13.91 9.19 16.80
C GLN A 224 13.23 10.20 17.74
N THR A 225 12.51 11.18 17.19
CA THR A 225 11.76 12.17 17.97
C THR A 225 10.72 11.50 18.86
N PHE A 226 10.01 10.49 18.32
CA PHE A 226 9.03 9.74 19.08
C PHE A 226 9.68 8.98 20.26
N ALA A 227 10.79 8.29 20.00
CA ALA A 227 11.50 7.54 21.03
C ALA A 227 12.13 8.43 22.11
N LEU A 228 12.65 9.60 21.75
CA LEU A 228 13.13 10.61 22.69
C LEU A 228 11.98 11.14 23.56
N LYS A 229 10.80 11.41 22.98
CA LYS A 229 9.61 11.86 23.71
C LYS A 229 9.12 10.82 24.72
N LYS A 230 9.06 9.55 24.31
CA LYS A 230 8.60 8.44 25.16
C LYS A 230 9.68 7.92 26.12
N LYS A 231 10.93 8.31 25.90
CA LYS A 231 12.10 7.91 26.69
C LYS A 231 12.30 6.38 26.76
N THR A 232 11.94 5.67 25.71
CA THR A 232 12.09 4.20 25.60
C THR A 232 12.52 3.79 24.19
N ASP A 233 12.98 2.55 24.06
CA ASP A 233 13.22 1.88 22.77
C ASP A 233 11.92 1.19 22.31
N PHE A 234 11.86 0.72 21.07
CA PHE A 234 10.61 0.20 20.50
C PHE A 234 10.83 -1.10 19.75
N TYR A 235 9.90 -2.03 19.92
CA TYR A 235 9.64 -3.05 18.91
C TYR A 235 8.73 -2.47 17.82
N ILE A 236 9.00 -2.85 16.58
CA ILE A 236 8.25 -2.42 15.39
C ILE A 236 7.65 -3.67 14.76
N LEU A 237 6.34 -3.64 14.54
CA LEU A 237 5.52 -4.70 13.98
C LEU A 237 4.93 -4.18 12.66
N PRO A 238 5.56 -4.48 11.51
CA PRO A 238 5.11 -4.02 10.21
C PRO A 238 4.25 -5.10 9.52
N SER A 239 3.08 -5.36 10.09
CA SER A 239 2.11 -6.29 9.52
C SER A 239 1.50 -5.75 8.22
N SER A 240 1.33 -4.44 8.10
CA SER A 240 0.64 -3.77 6.99
C SER A 240 1.58 -2.81 6.23
N ILE A 241 1.36 -2.62 4.93
CA ILE A 241 1.98 -1.55 4.14
C ILE A 241 1.45 -0.16 4.53
N HIS A 242 0.27 -0.09 5.15
CA HIS A 242 -0.45 1.15 5.45
C HIS A 242 -0.05 1.75 6.79
N GLU A 243 0.43 0.94 7.73
CA GLU A 243 0.89 1.37 9.04
C GLU A 243 1.86 0.37 9.67
N VAL A 244 2.65 0.83 10.64
CA VAL A 244 3.40 -0.04 11.54
C VAL A 244 2.98 0.18 12.98
N ILE A 245 2.96 -0.89 13.77
CA ILE A 245 2.68 -0.81 15.21
C ILE A 245 4.00 -0.72 15.96
N LEU A 246 4.10 0.24 16.88
CA LEU A 246 5.22 0.41 17.78
C LEU A 246 4.81 0.00 19.19
N VAL A 247 5.66 -0.81 19.82
CA VAL A 247 5.46 -1.31 21.17
C VAL A 247 6.66 -0.93 22.02
N PRO A 248 6.50 -0.18 23.14
CA PRO A 248 7.60 0.15 24.03
C PRO A 248 8.33 -1.10 24.52
N SER A 249 9.64 -1.13 24.38
CA SER A 249 10.42 -2.32 24.72
C SER A 249 10.45 -2.63 26.21
N ASP A 250 10.27 -1.61 27.06
CA ASP A 250 10.22 -1.72 28.53
C ASP A 250 8.90 -2.33 29.06
N LYS A 251 7.97 -2.65 28.15
CA LYS A 251 6.67 -3.28 28.45
C LYS A 251 6.57 -4.71 27.94
N ILE A 252 7.63 -5.24 27.34
CA ILE A 252 7.68 -6.58 26.77
C ILE A 252 8.76 -7.39 27.47
N ASP A 253 8.33 -8.42 28.20
CA ASP A 253 9.24 -9.37 28.86
C ASP A 253 9.79 -10.41 27.87
N ASN A 254 8.92 -10.96 27.01
CA ASN A 254 9.28 -11.94 25.99
C ASN A 254 8.97 -11.43 24.58
N PRO A 255 9.98 -11.12 23.75
CA PRO A 255 9.77 -10.67 22.37
C PRO A 255 9.08 -11.72 21.48
N SER A 256 9.09 -13.00 21.86
CA SER A 256 8.43 -14.06 21.10
C SER A 256 6.92 -13.84 20.96
N ASP A 257 6.30 -13.21 21.96
CA ASP A 257 4.87 -12.92 21.97
C ASP A 257 4.49 -11.93 20.85
N LEU A 258 5.41 -11.05 20.48
CA LEU A 258 5.21 -10.09 19.40
C LEU A 258 5.17 -10.76 18.01
N PHE A 259 5.92 -11.85 17.81
CA PHE A 259 5.85 -12.61 16.55
C PHE A 259 4.48 -13.24 16.38
N THR A 260 3.93 -13.83 17.46
CA THR A 260 2.56 -14.37 17.44
C THR A 260 1.54 -13.28 17.12
N MET A 261 1.67 -12.09 17.70
CA MET A 261 0.78 -10.96 17.38
C MET A 261 0.83 -10.55 15.89
N VAL A 262 2.03 -10.48 15.30
CA VAL A 262 2.18 -10.13 13.88
C VAL A 262 1.59 -11.23 12.98
N GLU A 263 1.93 -12.49 13.26
CA GLU A 263 1.43 -13.63 12.49
C GLU A 263 -0.11 -13.72 12.54
N ASP A 264 -0.70 -13.53 13.71
CA ASP A 264 -2.15 -13.54 13.89
C ASP A 264 -2.81 -12.39 13.10
N ALA A 265 -2.27 -11.17 13.19
CA ALA A 265 -2.77 -10.03 12.43
C ALA A 265 -2.71 -10.27 10.91
N ASN A 266 -1.58 -10.79 10.42
CA ASN A 266 -1.38 -11.08 9.00
C ASN A 266 -2.30 -12.19 8.47
N ARG A 267 -2.68 -13.15 9.32
CA ARG A 267 -3.56 -14.27 8.93
C ARG A 267 -5.05 -13.95 9.00
N THR A 268 -5.44 -12.99 9.85
CA THR A 268 -6.86 -12.80 10.20
C THR A 268 -7.42 -11.44 9.82
N VAL A 269 -6.61 -10.38 9.83
CA VAL A 269 -7.08 -8.99 9.67
C VAL A 269 -6.54 -8.32 8.42
N VAL A 270 -5.28 -8.56 8.07
CA VAL A 270 -4.63 -7.86 6.95
C VAL A 270 -4.91 -8.58 5.63
N ALA A 271 -5.34 -7.84 4.61
CA ALA A 271 -5.54 -8.39 3.27
C ALA A 271 -4.20 -8.88 2.69
N LEU A 272 -4.23 -9.98 1.92
CA LEU A 272 -3.01 -10.59 1.37
C LEU A 272 -2.15 -9.60 0.56
N GLY A 273 -2.79 -8.66 -0.13
CA GLY A 273 -2.14 -7.61 -0.91
C GLY A 273 -1.52 -6.48 -0.07
N ASP A 274 -1.83 -6.42 1.22
CA ASP A 274 -1.42 -5.34 2.13
C ASP A 274 -0.42 -5.83 3.19
N ILE A 275 -0.19 -7.14 3.31
CA ILE A 275 0.78 -7.68 4.27
C ILE A 275 2.19 -7.16 3.95
N LEU A 276 2.87 -6.57 4.93
CA LEU A 276 4.24 -6.07 4.76
C LEU A 276 5.28 -7.09 5.24
N SER A 277 5.19 -7.60 6.46
CA SER A 277 6.10 -8.63 6.98
C SER A 277 5.54 -9.39 8.19
N ASP A 278 6.05 -10.61 8.39
CA ASP A 278 5.86 -11.44 9.60
C ASP A 278 6.99 -11.22 10.63
N SER A 279 7.99 -10.40 10.30
CA SER A 279 9.14 -10.09 11.14
C SER A 279 8.82 -9.06 12.22
N VAL A 280 9.58 -9.11 13.32
CA VAL A 280 9.62 -8.05 14.34
C VAL A 280 10.98 -7.35 14.25
N TYR A 281 10.97 -6.02 14.26
CA TYR A 281 12.19 -5.22 14.36
C TYR A 281 12.30 -4.56 15.72
N TYR A 282 13.51 -4.16 16.07
CA TYR A 282 13.82 -3.41 17.27
C TYR A 282 14.54 -2.12 16.90
N TYR A 283 14.02 -1.01 17.37
CA TYR A 283 14.62 0.30 17.24
C TYR A 283 15.36 0.67 18.53
N ASN A 284 16.67 0.88 18.41
CA ASN A 284 17.51 1.36 19.48
C ASN A 284 17.66 2.90 19.39
N ARG A 285 17.11 3.61 20.38
CA ARG A 285 17.10 5.07 20.44
C ARG A 285 18.51 5.67 20.55
N GLU A 286 19.41 5.03 21.28
CA GLU A 286 20.78 5.55 21.50
C GLU A 286 21.60 5.52 20.22
N LYS A 287 21.47 4.43 19.44
CA LYS A 287 22.19 4.24 18.16
C LYS A 287 21.44 4.83 16.97
N ASN A 288 20.17 5.20 17.14
CA ASN A 288 19.27 5.60 16.05
C ASN A 288 19.25 4.57 14.91
N GLN A 289 19.04 3.30 15.26
CA GLN A 289 19.12 2.17 14.33
C GLN A 289 17.99 1.18 14.55
N ILE A 290 17.45 0.67 13.44
CA ILE A 290 16.52 -0.45 13.41
C ILE A 290 17.32 -1.71 13.12
N VAL A 291 17.06 -2.79 13.85
CA VAL A 291 17.64 -4.12 13.62
C VAL A 291 16.54 -5.18 13.67
N PRO A 292 16.61 -6.26 12.87
CA PRO A 292 15.68 -7.37 12.99
C PRO A 292 15.87 -8.07 14.32
N VAL A 293 14.76 -8.46 14.95
CA VAL A 293 14.78 -9.36 16.11
C VAL A 293 14.94 -10.77 15.58
N THR A 294 16.01 -11.47 15.97
CA THR A 294 16.17 -12.88 15.61
C THR A 294 15.38 -13.77 16.56
N GLU A 295 14.73 -14.80 16.01
CA GLU A 295 13.98 -15.80 16.77
C GLU A 295 14.88 -16.60 17.74
N GLU A 296 16.21 -16.47 17.71
CA GLU A 296 17.13 -17.14 18.63
C GLU A 296 17.01 -16.65 20.09
N LYS A 297 16.25 -15.58 20.35
CA LYS A 297 15.77 -15.22 21.70
C LYS A 297 14.51 -16.00 22.15
N ARG A 298 14.11 -17.07 21.44
CA ARG A 298 12.99 -17.97 21.81
C ARG A 298 13.28 -18.91 22.98
N ILE A 299 14.51 -19.01 23.48
CA ILE A 299 14.86 -19.90 24.59
C ILE A 299 15.91 -19.25 25.49
N VAL A 300 15.47 -18.62 26.59
CA VAL A 300 16.14 -18.68 27.90
C VAL A 300 15.06 -18.79 28.97
#